data_AF-A0A5C9ACL9-F1
#
_entry.id   AF-A0A5C9ACL9-F1
#
_cell.length_a   1.000
_cell.length_b   1.000
_cell.length_c   1.000
_cell.angle_alpha   90.00
_cell.angle_beta   90.00
_cell.angle_gamma   90.00
#
_symmetry.space_group_name_H-M   'P 1'
#
loop_
_entity.id
_entity.type
_entity.pdbx_description
1 polymer ?
#
loop_
_entity_poly.entity_id
_entity_poly.type
_entity_poly.pdbx_seq_one_letter_code
_entity_poly.pdbx_strand_id
1 'polypeptide(L)' 'ANLHTQQETLGEIVTEILKDGRNLSRKSLCAKLLCRLEHATGEEEQKHYNALIGLLFE' A
#
# COMPACT_ATOMS: atom_id res chain seq x y z
N ALA A 1 -7.20 14.93 -7.31
CA ALA A 1 -6.05 14.38 -6.56
C ALA A 1 -5.14 13.69 -7.56
N ASN A 2 -3.84 13.97 -7.57
CA ASN A 2 -2.90 13.25 -8.42
C ASN A 2 -2.59 11.93 -7.70
N LEU A 3 -3.20 10.84 -8.15
CA LEU A 3 -3.02 9.54 -7.52
C LEU A 3 -1.58 9.09 -7.80
N HIS A 4 -0.77 8.90 -6.76
CA HIS A 4 0.59 8.38 -6.92
C HIS A 4 0.55 7.07 -7.72
N THR A 5 1.55 6.86 -8.56
CA THR A 5 1.66 5.61 -9.30
C THR A 5 1.78 4.42 -8.33
N GLN A 6 1.50 3.21 -8.83
CA GLN A 6 1.61 1.99 -8.04
C GLN A 6 3.00 1.83 -7.43
N GLN A 7 4.05 2.12 -8.21
CA GLN A 7 5.44 2.03 -7.77
C GLN A 7 5.79 3.06 -6.70
N GLU A 8 5.33 4.31 -6.86
CA GLU A 8 5.54 5.35 -5.83
C GLU A 8 4.86 4.98 -4.52
N THR A 9 3.59 4.54 -4.58
CA THR A 9 2.82 4.14 -3.40
C THR A 9 3.48 2.96 -2.68
N LEU A 10 3.90 1.93 -3.42
CA LEU A 10 4.61 0.80 -2.84
C LEU A 10 5.97 1.22 -2.26
N GLY A 11 6.70 2.09 -2.96
CA GLY A 11 7.98 2.63 -2.51
C GLY A 11 7.87 3.40 -1.19
N GLU A 12 6.82 4.22 -1.05
CA GLU A 12 6.50 4.90 0.21
C GLU A 12 6.25 3.91 1.34
N ILE A 13 5.39 2.92 1.13
CA ILE A 13 5.04 1.94 2.16
C ILE A 13 6.25 1.10 2.56
N VAL A 14 7.06 0.66 1.59
CA VAL A 14 8.32 -0.05 1.85
C VAL A 14 9.24 0.83 2.70
N THR A 15 9.39 2.11 2.34
CA THR A 15 10.21 3.06 3.08
C THR A 15 9.69 3.26 4.51
N GLU A 16 8.38 3.36 4.71
CA GLU A 16 7.78 3.41 6.05
C GLU A 16 8.08 2.16 6.87
N ILE A 17 7.90 0.96 6.31
CA ILE A 17 8.15 -0.30 7.00
C ILE A 17 9.61 -0.38 7.46
N LEU A 18 10.54 0.01 6.59
CA LEU A 18 11.96 0.02 6.90
C LEU A 18 12.30 1.09 7.95
N LYS A 19 11.71 2.29 7.87
CA LYS A 19 11.87 3.35 8.87
C LYS A 19 11.29 2.96 10.24
N ASP A 20 10.20 2.19 10.25
CA ASP A 20 9.60 1.61 11.46
C ASP A 20 10.48 0.48 12.06
N GLY A 21 11.60 0.14 11.43
CA GLY A 21 12.50 -0.95 11.85
C GLY A 21 11.89 -2.34 11.71
N ARG A 22 10.82 -2.47 10.90
CA ARG A 22 10.12 -3.74 10.68
C ARG A 22 10.71 -4.46 9.48
N ASN A 23 10.67 -5.79 9.52
CA ASN A 23 11.04 -6.60 8.37
C ASN A 23 10.06 -6.40 7.22
N LEU A 24 10.62 -6.07 6.04
CA LEU A 24 9.85 -6.04 4.82
C LEU A 24 9.41 -7.45 4.45
N SER A 25 8.10 -7.67 4.48
CA SER A 25 7.46 -8.93 4.14
C SER A 25 6.14 -8.66 3.42
N ARG A 26 5.64 -9.66 2.68
CA ARG A 26 4.30 -9.59 2.08
C ARG A 26 3.23 -9.26 3.13
N LYS A 27 3.35 -9.82 4.35
CA LYS A 27 2.45 -9.53 5.48
C LYS A 27 2.51 -8.08 5.94
N SER A 28 3.70 -7.51 6.15
CA SER A 28 3.85 -6.13 6.60
C SER A 28 3.36 -5.13 5.54
N LEU A 29 3.60 -5.45 4.26
CA LEU A 29 3.15 -4.65 3.13
C LEU A 29 1.62 -4.69 2.98
N CYS A 30 1.02 -5.88 3.00
CA CYS A 30 -0.44 -6.03 2.97
C CYS A 30 -1.10 -5.34 4.17
N ALA A 31 -0.53 -5.45 5.38
CA ALA A 31 -1.11 -4.80 6.56
C ALA A 31 -1.16 -3.27 6.43
N LYS A 32 -0.10 -2.64 5.89
CA LYS A 32 -0.08 -1.19 5.63
C LYS A 32 -1.06 -0.80 4.52
N LEU A 33 -1.13 -1.58 3.43
CA LEU A 33 -2.06 -1.34 2.33
C LEU A 33 -3.52 -1.45 2.77
N LEU A 34 -3.85 -2.49 3.55
CA LEU A 34 -5.19 -2.67 4.12
C LEU A 34 -5.56 -1.53 5.06
N CYS A 35 -4.64 -1.11 5.93
CA CYS A 35 -4.86 0.04 6.80
C CYS A 35 -5.14 1.31 5.98
N ARG A 36 -4.36 1.61 4.93
CA ARG A 36 -4.63 2.76 4.05
C ARG A 36 -5.97 2.62 3.30
N LEU A 37 -6.33 1.42 2.87
CA LEU A 37 -7.62 1.12 2.23
C LEU A 37 -8.81 1.40 3.17
N GLU A 38 -8.71 1.02 4.45
CA GLU A 38 -9.75 1.28 5.45
C GLU A 38 -9.98 2.78 5.72
N HIS A 39 -8.93 3.59 5.58
CA HIS A 39 -9.01 5.05 5.75
C HIS A 39 -9.33 5.79 4.44
N ALA A 40 -9.27 5.12 3.29
CA ALA A 40 -9.53 5.73 1.99
C ALA A 40 -11.02 5.98 1.81
N THR A 41 -11.41 7.25 1.63
CA THR A 41 -12.80 7.64 1.39
C THR A 41 -13.15 7.75 -0.10
N GLY A 42 -12.15 7.74 -0.98
CA GLY A 42 -12.32 7.85 -2.43
C GLY A 42 -12.36 6.49 -3.12
N GLU A 43 -13.33 6.29 -4.03
CA GLU A 43 -13.47 5.05 -4.80
C GLU A 43 -12.20 4.73 -5.62
N GLU A 44 -11.59 5.74 -6.23
CA GLU A 44 -10.37 5.57 -7.02
C GLU A 44 -9.15 5.19 -6.17
N GLU A 45 -9.03 5.75 -4.96
CA GLU A 45 -8.00 5.34 -4.00
C GLU A 45 -8.22 3.89 -3.53
N GLN A 46 -9.47 3.52 -3.24
CA GLN A 46 -9.79 2.16 -2.84
C GLN A 46 -9.49 1.15 -3.95
N LYS A 47 -9.81 1.47 -5.21
CA LYS A 47 -9.45 0.63 -6.37
C LYS A 47 -7.93 0.51 -6.51
N HIS A 48 -7.21 1.61 -6.34
CA HIS A 48 -5.75 1.62 -6.41
C HIS A 48 -5.10 0.75 -5.34
N TYR A 49 -5.52 0.87 -4.07
CA TYR A 49 -5.01 0.00 -3.01
C TYR A 49 -5.41 -1.46 -3.22
N ASN A 50 -6.63 -1.76 -3.69
CA ASN A 50 -7.03 -3.13 -4.03
C ASN A 50 -6.20 -3.72 -5.17
N ALA A 51 -5.89 -2.94 -6.21
CA ALA A 51 -5.02 -3.38 -7.30
C ALA A 51 -3.60 -3.68 -6.78
N LEU A 52 -3.05 -2.82 -5.91
CA LEU A 52 -1.76 -3.05 -5.26
C LEU A 52 -1.75 -4.31 -4.39
N ILE A 53 -2.84 -4.57 -3.66
CA ILE A 53 -2.99 -5.79 -2.88
C ILE A 53 -3.06 -7.01 -3.81
N GLY A 54 -3.78 -6.94 -4.92
CA GLY A 54 -3.86 -8.00 -5.92
C GLY A 54 -2.49 -8.43 -6.44
N LEU A 55 -1.62 -7.46 -6.76
CA LEU A 55 -0.23 -7.72 -7.20
C LEU A 55 0.62 -8.46 -6.17
N LEU A 56 0.27 -8.42 -4.89
CA LEU A 56 0.98 -9.14 -3.82
C LEU A 56 0.49 -10.57 -3.64
N PHE A 57 -0.67 -10.91 -4.17
CA PHE A 57 -1.27 -12.25 -4.06
C PHE A 57 -1.11 -13.10 -5.33
N GLU A 58 -0.62 -12.52 -6.42
CA GLU A 58 0.00 -13.26 -7.54
C GLU A 58 1.40 -13.81 -7.18
#